data_AF-A0A950ZKI1-F1
#
_entry.id   AF-A0A950ZKI1-F1
#
_cell.length_a   1.000
_cell.length_b   1.000
_cell.length_c   1.000
_cell.angle_alpha   90.00
_cell.angle_beta   90.00
_cell.angle_gamma   90.00
#
_symmetry.space_group_name_H-M   'P 1'
#
loop_
_entity.id
_entity.type
_entity.pdbx_description
1 polymer ?
#
loop_
_entity_poly.entity_id
_entity_poly.type
_entity_poly.pdbx_seq_one_letter_code
_entity_poly.pdbx_strand_id
1 'polypeptide(L)'
;MIQKAYIVPGQPHPLLAPEKNAGWASLRRSYEAVGKEIERSGAELILLYSTQWFSVIGHLFQIDPKPKWTLVDQNWYALGEIPYEFRIEPEFGKLYARLCKEHGMQAATVAYHGFPIDTGTVVALKLLNPNNAIPASVVSCNIYAEREETRALGFAARAAIEAYGKKTIVVCVTNLSNRYEVADIDPAHDRISSQKDDEWNRKILEMFGEGRLEDVAQVARDFAREANADMNFKAIWWLGAVMGEHNKYDGKVWDYQPVWGTGNAIVELTPNDRKQMDWEKEFDEGPVPEFAAGGTGLESHNVLAEGPDVHRQSELSSQDDYGGAAPASSQTAAAAQPPQIIRSERAPKPVGPYPHARRVGDFLFLSGIGPRTPGTNEIPGLLRDGAGSVIGHDIDVQTRACIENVKTILEEAGSSLAKVLDVTVYLTDMQGDFARFNEVYAEYFGTIQPTRTTVGVDSLPTPIAVELKVIAAA
;
A
#
# COMPACT_ATOMS: atom_id res chain seq x y z
N MET A 1 26.69 -5.98 15.96
CA MET A 1 25.91 -7.25 15.85
C MET A 1 25.49 -7.53 14.42
N ILE A 2 24.95 -6.52 13.73
CA ILE A 2 24.74 -6.58 12.29
C ILE A 2 26.08 -6.73 11.58
N GLN A 3 26.23 -7.76 10.73
CA GLN A 3 27.46 -8.03 9.99
C GLN A 3 27.46 -7.30 8.64
N LYS A 4 26.35 -7.44 7.91
CA LYS A 4 26.10 -6.83 6.60
C LYS A 4 24.59 -6.71 6.41
N ALA A 5 24.19 -5.80 5.55
CA ALA A 5 22.84 -5.75 5.00
C ALA A 5 22.86 -6.00 3.49
N TYR A 6 21.79 -6.62 2.99
CA TYR A 6 21.58 -6.82 1.57
C TYR A 6 20.22 -6.31 1.14
N ILE A 7 20.16 -5.70 -0.04
CA ILE A 7 18.92 -5.39 -0.75
C ILE A 7 18.85 -6.33 -1.94
N VAL A 8 17.75 -7.08 -2.06
CA VAL A 8 17.62 -8.12 -3.07
C VAL A 8 16.21 -8.14 -3.67
N PRO A 9 16.05 -8.50 -4.96
CA PRO A 9 14.75 -8.48 -5.63
C PRO A 9 13.87 -9.67 -5.26
N GLY A 10 12.55 -9.50 -5.27
CA GLY A 10 11.63 -10.55 -4.83
C GLY A 10 11.09 -11.48 -5.93
N GLN A 11 11.39 -11.23 -7.19
CA GLN A 11 10.78 -11.97 -8.31
C GLN A 11 11.31 -13.40 -8.41
N PRO A 12 10.47 -14.35 -8.84
CA PRO A 12 10.86 -15.75 -8.92
C PRO A 12 11.72 -16.07 -10.15
N HIS A 13 11.85 -15.16 -11.13
CA HIS A 13 12.53 -15.41 -12.39
C HIS A 13 13.99 -15.89 -12.23
N PRO A 14 14.85 -15.27 -11.40
CA PRO A 14 16.21 -15.77 -11.18
C PRO A 14 16.24 -17.16 -10.53
N LEU A 15 15.20 -17.53 -9.78
CA LEU A 15 15.10 -18.85 -9.15
C LEU A 15 14.60 -19.92 -10.14
N LEU A 16 13.51 -19.64 -10.85
CA LEU A 16 12.74 -20.63 -11.61
C LEU A 16 13.09 -20.72 -13.10
N ALA A 17 13.54 -19.64 -13.71
CA ALA A 17 13.78 -19.59 -15.15
C ALA A 17 15.03 -18.78 -15.55
N PRO A 18 16.17 -18.91 -14.84
CA PRO A 18 17.36 -18.12 -15.16
C PRO A 18 17.84 -18.32 -16.60
N GLU A 19 17.62 -19.48 -17.20
CA GLU A 19 18.02 -19.80 -18.57
C GLU A 19 17.26 -19.03 -19.67
N LYS A 20 16.11 -18.43 -19.33
CA LYS A 20 15.28 -17.71 -20.32
C LYS A 20 15.81 -16.31 -20.65
N ASN A 21 16.64 -15.72 -19.81
CA ASN A 21 17.19 -14.37 -20.00
C ASN A 21 18.58 -14.25 -19.37
N ALA A 22 19.53 -13.63 -20.08
CA ALA A 22 20.90 -13.50 -19.62
C ALA A 22 21.05 -12.65 -18.33
N GLY A 23 20.21 -11.63 -18.17
CA GLY A 23 20.12 -10.81 -16.96
C GLY A 23 19.52 -11.58 -15.77
N TRP A 24 18.48 -12.38 -15.98
CA TRP A 24 17.93 -13.24 -14.91
C TRP A 24 18.97 -14.28 -14.45
N ALA A 25 19.71 -14.87 -15.38
CA ALA A 25 20.87 -15.72 -15.06
C ALA A 25 21.97 -14.95 -14.32
N SER A 26 22.18 -13.68 -14.64
CA SER A 26 23.15 -12.82 -13.94
C SER A 26 22.74 -12.59 -12.49
N LEU A 27 21.50 -12.15 -12.26
CA LEU A 27 20.94 -12.00 -10.92
C LEU A 27 21.07 -13.29 -10.11
N ARG A 28 20.77 -14.44 -10.73
CA ARG A 28 20.91 -15.75 -10.09
C ARG A 28 22.35 -16.01 -9.62
N ARG A 29 23.35 -15.81 -10.47
CA ARG A 29 24.77 -15.99 -10.10
C ARG A 29 25.19 -15.03 -9.00
N SER A 30 24.75 -13.79 -9.05
CA SER A 30 25.04 -12.76 -8.05
C SER A 30 24.41 -13.10 -6.69
N TYR A 31 23.17 -13.60 -6.68
CA TYR A 31 22.51 -14.16 -5.51
C TYR A 31 23.31 -15.30 -4.87
N GLU A 32 23.75 -16.28 -5.67
CA GLU A 32 24.53 -17.41 -5.20
C GLU A 32 25.91 -16.99 -4.66
N ALA A 33 26.52 -15.97 -5.24
CA ALA A 33 27.76 -15.38 -4.74
C ALA A 33 27.54 -14.71 -3.37
N VAL A 34 26.46 -13.95 -3.21
CA VAL A 34 26.08 -13.35 -1.93
C VAL A 34 25.74 -14.42 -0.89
N GLY A 35 25.02 -15.47 -1.26
CA GLY A 35 24.72 -16.58 -0.35
C GLY A 35 25.98 -17.25 0.23
N LYS A 36 27.02 -17.41 -0.60
CA LYS A 36 28.34 -17.88 -0.14
C LYS A 36 29.03 -16.90 0.80
N GLU A 37 28.88 -15.59 0.59
CA GLU A 37 29.40 -14.57 1.51
C GLU A 37 28.66 -14.57 2.86
N ILE A 38 27.34 -14.78 2.85
CA ILE A 38 26.53 -14.95 4.07
C ILE A 38 26.96 -16.21 4.84
N GLU A 39 27.18 -17.33 4.15
CA GLU A 39 27.67 -18.56 4.79
C GLU A 39 29.04 -18.33 5.45
N ARG A 40 29.94 -17.58 4.79
CA ARG A 40 31.28 -17.24 5.32
C ARG A 40 31.27 -16.21 6.44
N SER A 41 30.23 -15.38 6.57
CA SER A 41 30.19 -14.33 7.58
C SER A 41 30.04 -14.87 9.00
N GLY A 42 29.72 -16.16 9.17
CA GLY A 42 29.43 -16.75 10.47
C GLY A 42 28.19 -16.15 11.12
N ALA A 43 27.21 -15.75 10.29
CA ALA A 43 25.94 -15.24 10.77
C ALA A 43 25.11 -16.36 11.40
N GLU A 44 24.37 -16.00 12.43
CA GLU A 44 23.57 -16.91 13.24
C GLU A 44 22.07 -16.63 13.06
N LEU A 45 21.72 -15.52 12.42
CA LEU A 45 20.36 -15.11 12.09
C LEU A 45 20.35 -14.35 10.76
N ILE A 46 19.34 -14.61 9.93
CA ILE A 46 18.97 -13.75 8.78
C ILE A 46 17.64 -13.06 9.12
N LEU A 47 17.64 -11.74 9.27
CA LEU A 47 16.42 -10.95 9.45
C LEU A 47 15.95 -10.44 8.10
N LEU A 48 14.71 -10.76 7.71
CA LEU A 48 14.10 -10.35 6.45
C LEU A 48 12.93 -9.40 6.67
N TYR A 49 12.92 -8.31 5.92
CA TYR A 49 11.73 -7.52 5.62
C TYR A 49 11.38 -7.76 4.15
N SER A 50 10.16 -8.19 3.85
CA SER A 50 9.71 -8.36 2.47
C SER A 50 8.56 -7.43 2.14
N THR A 51 8.76 -6.64 1.09
CA THR A 51 7.71 -5.81 0.48
C THR A 51 6.53 -6.62 -0.05
N GLN A 52 6.70 -7.91 -0.32
CA GLN A 52 5.63 -8.78 -0.84
C GLN A 52 4.85 -9.49 0.27
N TRP A 53 5.31 -9.43 1.52
CA TRP A 53 4.55 -9.96 2.64
C TRP A 53 3.63 -8.91 3.26
N PHE A 54 2.44 -8.75 2.70
CA PHE A 54 1.54 -7.70 3.14
C PHE A 54 0.86 -8.00 4.49
N SER A 55 0.73 -6.96 5.31
CA SER A 55 -0.22 -6.91 6.42
C SER A 55 -1.06 -5.63 6.37
N VAL A 56 -2.26 -5.69 6.95
CA VAL A 56 -3.23 -4.57 6.98
C VAL A 56 -3.57 -4.13 8.41
N ILE A 57 -3.31 -4.99 9.39
CA ILE A 57 -3.55 -4.73 10.81
C ILE A 57 -2.22 -4.96 11.53
N GLY A 58 -1.48 -3.86 11.72
CA GLY A 58 -0.15 -3.89 12.34
C GLY A 58 0.88 -4.73 11.58
N HIS A 59 1.98 -5.05 12.27
CA HIS A 59 3.09 -5.85 11.76
C HIS A 59 2.98 -7.32 12.18
N LEU A 60 3.23 -8.23 11.24
CA LEU A 60 3.21 -9.67 11.46
C LEU A 60 4.63 -10.23 11.51
N PHE A 61 4.83 -11.22 12.38
CA PHE A 61 6.12 -11.88 12.59
C PHE A 61 5.95 -13.39 12.46
N GLN A 62 6.67 -14.02 11.53
CA GLN A 62 6.58 -15.46 11.34
C GLN A 62 7.35 -16.17 12.47
N ILE A 63 6.69 -17.06 13.20
CA ILE A 63 7.27 -17.80 14.33
C ILE A 63 7.01 -19.32 14.28
N ASP A 64 6.38 -19.86 13.23
CA ASP A 64 6.41 -21.31 13.00
C ASP A 64 7.89 -21.69 12.84
N PRO A 65 8.48 -22.56 13.69
CA PRO A 65 9.89 -22.90 13.62
C PRO A 65 10.29 -23.62 12.33
N LYS A 66 9.33 -24.28 11.66
CA LYS A 66 9.62 -25.13 10.49
C LYS A 66 8.51 -25.07 9.43
N PRO A 67 8.20 -23.87 8.89
CA PRO A 67 7.13 -23.72 7.93
C PRO A 67 7.52 -24.45 6.65
N LYS A 68 6.58 -25.23 6.15
CA LYS A 68 6.75 -26.07 4.97
C LYS A 68 5.53 -25.95 4.08
N TRP A 69 5.75 -25.64 2.81
CA TRP A 69 4.69 -25.53 1.81
C TRP A 69 5.26 -25.66 0.39
N THR A 70 4.36 -25.65 -0.59
CA THR A 70 4.69 -25.48 -2.00
C THR A 70 4.07 -24.18 -2.48
N LEU A 71 4.91 -23.16 -2.73
CA LEU A 71 4.46 -21.88 -3.24
C LEU A 71 4.28 -21.94 -4.75
N VAL A 72 3.20 -21.36 -5.26
CA VAL A 72 3.05 -21.01 -6.68
C VAL A 72 2.81 -19.51 -6.74
N ASP A 73 3.66 -18.79 -7.47
CA ASP A 73 3.49 -17.35 -7.61
C ASP A 73 2.23 -17.02 -8.41
N GLN A 74 1.43 -16.08 -7.92
CA GLN A 74 0.12 -15.75 -8.51
C GLN A 74 0.19 -15.10 -9.90
N ASN A 75 1.32 -14.44 -10.23
CA ASN A 75 1.56 -13.86 -11.55
C ASN A 75 2.39 -14.80 -12.43
N TRP A 76 3.37 -15.46 -11.81
CA TRP A 76 4.41 -16.23 -12.50
C TRP A 76 4.21 -17.75 -12.37
N TYR A 77 2.99 -18.20 -12.17
CA TYR A 77 2.63 -19.62 -11.99
C TYR A 77 3.14 -20.52 -13.13
N ALA A 78 3.24 -19.98 -14.35
CA ALA A 78 3.74 -20.71 -15.52
C ALA A 78 5.25 -21.03 -15.45
N LEU A 79 6.00 -20.39 -14.54
CA LEU A 79 7.42 -20.71 -14.31
C LEU A 79 7.61 -21.93 -13.42
N GLY A 80 6.56 -22.37 -12.71
CA GLY A 80 6.55 -23.57 -11.88
C GLY A 80 6.27 -23.30 -10.40
N GLU A 81 6.49 -24.34 -9.61
CA GLU A 81 6.28 -24.35 -8.17
C GLU A 81 7.60 -24.24 -7.39
N ILE A 82 7.54 -23.65 -6.20
CA ILE A 82 8.69 -23.47 -5.30
C ILE A 82 8.40 -24.19 -3.97
N PRO A 83 8.77 -25.48 -3.85
CA PRO A 83 8.67 -26.19 -2.58
C PRO A 83 9.68 -25.62 -1.58
N TYR A 84 9.25 -25.31 -0.36
CA TYR A 84 10.12 -24.80 0.69
C TYR A 84 9.91 -25.49 2.04
N GLU A 85 10.98 -25.49 2.82
CA GLU A 85 11.01 -25.86 4.22
C GLU A 85 12.10 -24.99 4.84
N PHE A 86 11.73 -24.05 5.73
CA PHE A 86 12.67 -23.09 6.32
C PHE A 86 12.89 -23.38 7.80
N ARG A 87 14.00 -22.87 8.33
CA ARG A 87 14.24 -22.78 9.78
C ARG A 87 14.00 -21.35 10.19
N ILE A 88 12.94 -21.13 10.97
CA ILE A 88 12.62 -19.80 11.51
C ILE A 88 13.02 -19.77 12.98
N GLU A 89 13.48 -18.61 13.46
CA GLU A 89 13.85 -18.35 14.85
C GLU A 89 12.64 -17.73 15.61
N PRO A 90 11.85 -18.55 16.35
CA PRO A 90 10.62 -18.07 16.96
C PRO A 90 10.87 -17.09 18.10
N GLU A 91 11.95 -17.29 18.86
CA GLU A 91 12.24 -16.45 20.03
C GLU A 91 12.64 -15.03 19.61
N PHE A 92 13.38 -14.89 18.52
CA PHE A 92 13.65 -13.58 17.93
C PHE A 92 12.36 -12.92 17.42
N GLY A 93 11.53 -13.65 16.68
CA GLY A 93 10.26 -13.12 16.16
C GLY A 93 9.31 -12.64 17.28
N LYS A 94 9.21 -13.39 18.38
CA LYS A 94 8.45 -12.99 19.58
C LYS A 94 9.05 -11.77 20.28
N LEU A 95 10.38 -11.73 20.43
CA LEU A 95 11.08 -10.59 21.02
C LEU A 95 10.81 -9.32 20.20
N TYR A 96 10.94 -9.42 18.87
CA TYR A 96 10.73 -8.29 17.98
C TYR A 96 9.27 -7.82 18.01
N ALA A 97 8.31 -8.74 17.96
CA ALA A 97 6.89 -8.41 18.09
C ALA A 97 6.56 -7.71 19.43
N ARG A 98 7.16 -8.17 20.53
CA ARG A 98 7.00 -7.54 21.85
C ARG A 98 7.57 -6.12 21.88
N LEU A 99 8.79 -5.92 21.39
CA LEU A 99 9.41 -4.58 21.32
C LEU A 99 8.55 -3.64 20.48
N CYS A 100 7.96 -4.12 19.38
CA CYS A 100 7.03 -3.31 18.60
C CYS A 100 5.83 -2.84 19.44
N LYS A 101 5.22 -3.73 20.24
CA LYS A 101 4.12 -3.38 21.15
C LYS A 101 4.54 -2.40 22.24
N GLU A 102 5.73 -2.56 22.80
CA GLU A 102 6.30 -1.65 23.79
C GLU A 102 6.52 -0.24 23.22
N HIS A 103 6.75 -0.15 21.91
CA HIS A 103 6.82 1.11 21.14
C HIS A 103 5.45 1.56 20.59
N GLY A 104 4.33 1.00 21.05
CA GLY A 104 2.98 1.42 20.66
C GLY A 104 2.50 0.94 19.29
N MET A 105 3.28 0.11 18.57
CA MET A 105 2.84 -0.50 17.31
C MET A 105 1.90 -1.67 17.55
N GLN A 106 0.88 -1.79 16.68
CA GLN A 106 0.13 -3.04 16.59
C GLN A 106 1.02 -4.12 15.97
N ALA A 107 1.14 -5.26 16.65
CA ALA A 107 1.97 -6.37 16.22
C ALA A 107 1.36 -7.73 16.60
N ALA A 108 1.53 -8.73 15.75
CA ALA A 108 1.09 -10.10 16.02
C ALA A 108 2.06 -11.13 15.45
N THR A 109 2.16 -12.28 16.09
CA THR A 109 2.93 -13.41 15.59
C THR A 109 2.04 -14.35 14.78
N VAL A 110 2.57 -14.96 13.73
CA VAL A 110 1.87 -15.97 12.91
C VAL A 110 2.63 -17.29 12.97
N ALA A 111 1.90 -18.40 13.11
CA ALA A 111 2.48 -19.74 13.18
C ALA A 111 1.46 -20.80 12.73
N TYR A 112 0.78 -20.52 11.62
CA TYR A 112 -0.27 -21.38 11.11
C TYR A 112 0.33 -22.38 10.12
N HIS A 113 -0.12 -23.63 10.20
CA HIS A 113 0.23 -24.61 9.18
C HIS A 113 -0.27 -24.14 7.81
N GLY A 114 0.63 -24.18 6.81
CA GLY A 114 0.32 -23.70 5.46
C GLY A 114 0.20 -22.19 5.33
N PHE A 115 0.71 -21.42 6.31
CA PHE A 115 0.81 -19.97 6.16
C PHE A 115 1.60 -19.61 4.89
N PRO A 116 1.03 -18.79 3.99
CA PRO A 116 1.65 -18.49 2.70
C PRO A 116 2.77 -17.47 2.91
N ILE A 117 4.00 -17.95 3.10
CA ILE A 117 5.18 -17.08 3.03
C ILE A 117 5.25 -16.55 1.59
N ASP A 118 5.43 -15.24 1.45
CA ASP A 118 5.42 -14.53 0.17
C ASP A 118 6.57 -14.96 -0.77
N THR A 119 6.39 -14.71 -2.06
CA THR A 119 7.37 -15.06 -3.10
C THR A 119 8.74 -14.45 -2.81
N GLY A 120 8.81 -13.17 -2.46
CA GLY A 120 10.05 -12.48 -2.18
C GLY A 120 10.87 -13.14 -1.08
N THR A 121 10.26 -13.43 0.07
CA THR A 121 10.93 -14.14 1.17
C THR A 121 11.39 -15.53 0.75
N VAL A 122 10.53 -16.29 0.05
CA VAL A 122 10.86 -17.66 -0.40
C VAL A 122 12.06 -17.63 -1.36
N VAL A 123 12.04 -16.74 -2.36
CA VAL A 123 13.12 -16.59 -3.34
C VAL A 123 14.42 -16.18 -2.66
N ALA A 124 14.38 -15.14 -1.81
CA ALA A 124 15.55 -14.65 -1.11
C ALA A 124 16.18 -15.75 -0.25
N LEU A 125 15.41 -16.48 0.55
CA LEU A 125 15.94 -17.56 1.40
C LEU A 125 16.47 -18.74 0.58
N LYS A 126 15.79 -19.14 -0.50
CA LYS A 126 16.25 -20.24 -1.37
C LYS A 126 17.59 -19.94 -2.04
N LEU A 127 17.84 -18.68 -2.38
CA LEU A 127 19.05 -18.26 -3.10
C LEU A 127 20.19 -17.86 -2.15
N LEU A 128 19.88 -17.17 -1.04
CA LEU A 128 20.86 -16.69 -0.07
C LEU A 128 21.25 -17.74 0.97
N ASN A 129 20.35 -18.69 1.27
CA ASN A 129 20.54 -19.72 2.29
C ASN A 129 20.07 -21.10 1.78
N PRO A 130 20.62 -21.61 0.67
CA PRO A 130 20.10 -22.80 -0.03
C PRO A 130 20.10 -24.06 0.84
N ASN A 131 21.05 -24.18 1.77
CA ASN A 131 21.16 -25.30 2.70
C ASN A 131 20.30 -25.14 3.96
N ASN A 132 19.56 -24.02 4.08
CA ASN A 132 18.75 -23.69 5.25
C ASN A 132 19.56 -23.78 6.57
N ALA A 133 20.83 -23.36 6.52
CA ALA A 133 21.80 -23.57 7.59
C ALA A 133 21.66 -22.52 8.70
N ILE A 134 21.36 -21.28 8.32
CA ILE A 134 21.16 -20.16 9.23
C ILE A 134 19.65 -19.98 9.43
N PRO A 135 19.14 -19.92 10.68
CA PRO A 135 17.73 -19.65 10.91
C PRO A 135 17.38 -18.23 10.47
N ALA A 136 16.16 -18.03 9.98
CA ALA A 136 15.64 -16.75 9.53
C ALA A 136 14.61 -16.20 10.51
N SER A 137 14.40 -14.88 10.49
CA SER A 137 13.20 -14.25 11.03
C SER A 137 12.64 -13.31 9.98
N VAL A 138 11.32 -13.28 9.84
CA VAL A 138 10.64 -12.54 8.78
C VAL A 138 9.63 -11.61 9.43
N VAL A 139 9.59 -10.35 8.97
CA VAL A 139 8.60 -9.35 9.35
C VAL A 139 7.82 -8.87 8.12
N SER A 140 6.53 -8.62 8.29
CA SER A 140 5.65 -8.18 7.21
C SER A 140 5.82 -6.70 6.85
N CYS A 141 5.43 -6.38 5.64
CA CYS A 141 5.20 -5.03 5.15
C CYS A 141 3.75 -4.62 5.42
N ASN A 142 3.53 -3.81 6.46
CA ASN A 142 2.22 -3.19 6.68
C ASN A 142 1.96 -2.19 5.54
N ILE A 143 0.87 -2.36 4.80
CA ILE A 143 0.58 -1.50 3.63
C ILE A 143 0.24 -0.07 4.03
N TYR A 144 -0.28 0.14 5.24
CA TYR A 144 -0.66 1.45 5.77
C TYR A 144 0.47 2.12 6.58
N ALA A 145 1.56 1.40 6.85
CA ALA A 145 2.72 1.99 7.52
C ALA A 145 3.42 2.95 6.55
N GLU A 146 3.39 4.23 6.90
CA GLU A 146 4.15 5.30 6.28
C GLU A 146 5.58 5.35 6.85
N ARG A 147 6.33 6.40 6.51
CA ARG A 147 7.74 6.56 6.89
C ARG A 147 7.98 6.39 8.38
N GLU A 148 7.22 7.09 9.21
CA GLU A 148 7.46 7.16 10.65
C GLU A 148 7.23 5.80 11.34
N GLU A 149 6.13 5.10 11.03
CA GLU A 149 5.88 3.73 11.54
C GLU A 149 6.92 2.74 11.00
N THR A 150 7.32 2.87 9.72
CA THR A 150 8.32 1.99 9.11
C THR A 150 9.72 2.18 9.74
N ARG A 151 10.09 3.42 10.09
CA ARG A 151 11.31 3.73 10.86
C ARG A 151 11.21 3.16 12.28
N ALA A 152 10.08 3.33 12.97
CA ALA A 152 9.84 2.78 14.30
C ALA A 152 10.00 1.24 14.32
N LEU A 153 9.47 0.57 13.30
CA LEU A 153 9.67 -0.86 13.10
C LEU A 153 11.16 -1.21 12.94
N GLY A 154 11.93 -0.40 12.21
CA GLY A 154 13.37 -0.60 12.04
C GLY A 154 14.17 -0.41 13.34
N PHE A 155 13.85 0.62 14.14
CA PHE A 155 14.45 0.80 15.47
C PHE A 155 14.15 -0.38 16.39
N ALA A 156 12.91 -0.87 16.41
CA ALA A 156 12.53 -2.05 17.17
C ALA A 156 13.30 -3.31 16.69
N ALA A 157 13.61 -3.43 15.40
CA ALA A 157 14.45 -4.51 14.87
C ALA A 157 15.87 -4.41 15.39
N ARG A 158 16.47 -3.21 15.37
CA ARG A 158 17.82 -2.99 15.89
C ARG A 158 17.89 -3.34 17.37
N ALA A 159 16.95 -2.86 18.17
CA ALA A 159 16.85 -3.20 19.59
C ALA A 159 16.69 -4.72 19.80
N ALA A 160 15.89 -5.40 18.97
CA ALA A 160 15.74 -6.86 19.01
C ALA A 160 17.07 -7.58 18.69
N ILE A 161 17.82 -7.12 17.69
CA ILE A 161 19.14 -7.68 17.32
C ILE A 161 20.14 -7.51 18.46
N GLU A 162 20.18 -6.34 19.07
CA GLU A 162 21.06 -6.03 20.20
C GLU A 162 20.72 -6.88 21.42
N ALA A 163 19.43 -6.98 21.78
CA ALA A 163 18.96 -7.80 22.90
C ALA A 163 19.13 -9.32 22.65
N TYR A 164 18.99 -9.76 21.40
CA TYR A 164 19.17 -11.18 21.04
C TYR A 164 20.63 -11.62 21.06
N GLY A 165 21.56 -10.70 20.81
CA GLY A 165 22.98 -10.96 21.02
C GLY A 165 23.63 -11.90 20.01
N LYS A 166 23.03 -12.11 18.83
CA LYS A 166 23.59 -12.96 17.76
C LYS A 166 24.02 -12.20 16.51
N LYS A 167 25.07 -12.69 15.84
CA LYS A 167 25.54 -12.10 14.57
C LYS A 167 24.45 -12.20 13.52
N THR A 168 23.99 -11.06 13.03
CA THR A 168 22.80 -10.99 12.18
C THR A 168 23.14 -10.43 10.79
N ILE A 169 22.60 -11.06 9.76
CA ILE A 169 22.52 -10.49 8.41
C ILE A 169 21.12 -9.91 8.24
N VAL A 170 21.06 -8.68 7.74
CA VAL A 170 19.80 -8.00 7.44
C VAL A 170 19.53 -8.12 5.94
N VAL A 171 18.33 -8.50 5.55
CA VAL A 171 17.93 -8.62 4.15
C VAL A 171 16.64 -7.82 3.94
N CYS A 172 16.70 -6.88 3.02
CA CYS A 172 15.57 -6.11 2.55
C CYS A 172 15.16 -6.66 1.18
N VAL A 173 13.99 -7.29 1.10
CA VAL A 173 13.44 -7.83 -0.16
C VAL A 173 12.53 -6.78 -0.79
N THR A 174 13.06 -6.10 -1.80
CA THR A 174 12.39 -5.02 -2.53
C THR A 174 13.01 -4.87 -3.91
N ASN A 175 12.19 -4.48 -4.87
CA ASN A 175 12.70 -4.06 -6.17
C ASN A 175 13.03 -2.56 -6.13
N LEU A 176 13.59 -2.03 -7.22
CA LEU A 176 13.74 -0.60 -7.47
C LEU A 176 12.46 -0.07 -8.13
N SER A 177 12.53 0.44 -9.37
CA SER A 177 11.35 0.80 -10.15
C SER A 177 10.46 -0.42 -10.42
N ASN A 178 9.17 -0.31 -10.14
CA ASN A 178 8.23 -1.44 -10.14
C ASN A 178 7.19 -1.33 -11.26
N ARG A 179 7.57 -0.79 -12.43
CA ARG A 179 6.71 -0.71 -13.61
C ARG A 179 6.85 -1.98 -14.45
N TYR A 180 5.84 -2.84 -14.39
CA TYR A 180 5.80 -4.07 -15.19
C TYR A 180 5.41 -3.80 -16.64
N GLU A 181 5.93 -4.65 -17.54
CA GLU A 181 5.34 -4.84 -18.86
C GLU A 181 3.99 -5.57 -18.69
N VAL A 182 2.92 -4.98 -19.21
CA VAL A 182 1.53 -5.50 -19.03
C VAL A 182 1.10 -6.47 -20.13
N ALA A 183 1.95 -6.67 -21.14
CA ALA A 183 1.78 -7.65 -22.20
C ALA A 183 2.82 -8.77 -22.06
N ASP A 184 2.56 -9.88 -22.73
CA ASP A 184 3.57 -10.92 -22.87
C ASP A 184 4.81 -10.36 -23.58
N ILE A 185 5.98 -10.62 -23.00
CA ILE A 185 7.26 -10.26 -23.58
C ILE A 185 8.00 -11.53 -24.03
N ASP A 186 8.92 -11.39 -24.97
CA ASP A 186 9.97 -12.39 -25.15
C ASP A 186 10.98 -12.24 -24.00
N PRO A 187 11.11 -13.23 -23.10
CA PRO A 187 12.05 -13.16 -21.98
C PRO A 187 13.47 -12.82 -22.41
N ALA A 188 13.94 -13.27 -23.57
CA ALA A 188 15.30 -13.02 -24.03
C ALA A 188 15.59 -11.52 -24.27
N HIS A 189 14.55 -10.71 -24.45
CA HIS A 189 14.61 -9.29 -24.77
C HIS A 189 14.02 -8.39 -23.67
N ASP A 190 13.83 -8.94 -22.46
CA ASP A 190 13.40 -8.16 -21.28
C ASP A 190 14.32 -6.96 -21.02
N ARG A 191 13.71 -5.84 -20.64
CA ARG A 191 14.36 -4.53 -20.47
C ARG A 191 13.57 -3.70 -19.46
N ILE A 192 14.16 -2.64 -18.94
CA ILE A 192 13.45 -1.71 -18.07
C ILE A 192 12.35 -1.00 -18.88
N SER A 193 11.11 -1.00 -18.35
CA SER A 193 9.92 -0.51 -19.06
C SER A 193 9.99 0.96 -19.46
N SER A 194 10.78 1.77 -18.74
CA SER A 194 10.85 3.21 -18.89
C SER A 194 12.30 3.68 -18.74
N GLN A 195 12.76 4.50 -19.68
CA GLN A 195 14.09 5.10 -19.60
C GLN A 195 14.23 5.98 -18.35
N LYS A 196 13.18 6.72 -17.99
CA LYS A 196 13.14 7.53 -16.77
C LYS A 196 13.32 6.67 -15.52
N ASP A 197 12.70 5.49 -15.51
CA ASP A 197 12.81 4.55 -14.40
C ASP A 197 14.25 4.02 -14.30
N ASP A 198 14.89 3.67 -15.44
CA ASP A 198 16.30 3.24 -15.47
C ASP A 198 17.27 4.33 -14.99
N GLU A 199 17.08 5.58 -15.40
CA GLU A 199 17.89 6.72 -14.96
C GLU A 199 17.78 6.94 -13.45
N TRP A 200 16.58 6.83 -12.89
CA TRP A 200 16.37 6.91 -11.45
C TRP A 200 16.98 5.71 -10.71
N ASN A 201 16.81 4.49 -11.21
CA ASN A 201 17.43 3.30 -10.64
C ASN A 201 18.95 3.46 -10.55
N ARG A 202 19.60 3.95 -11.61
CA ARG A 202 21.05 4.17 -11.64
C ARG A 202 21.52 5.20 -10.61
N LYS A 203 20.78 6.30 -10.44
CA LYS A 203 21.08 7.31 -9.38
C LYS A 203 21.01 6.70 -7.98
N ILE A 204 19.97 5.89 -7.72
CA ILE A 204 19.82 5.17 -6.46
C ILE A 204 20.97 4.20 -6.24
N LEU A 205 21.36 3.46 -7.28
CA LEU A 205 22.45 2.49 -7.22
C LEU A 205 23.82 3.12 -7.06
N GLU A 206 24.05 4.31 -7.61
CA GLU A 206 25.27 5.09 -7.37
C GLU A 206 25.42 5.43 -5.88
N MET A 207 24.37 5.98 -5.26
CA MET A 207 24.38 6.27 -3.82
C MET A 207 24.56 5.01 -2.98
N PHE A 208 23.90 3.91 -3.33
CA PHE A 208 24.12 2.63 -2.67
C PHE A 208 25.55 2.12 -2.83
N GLY A 209 26.16 2.24 -4.01
CA GLY A 209 27.55 1.87 -4.27
C GLY A 209 28.53 2.72 -3.46
N GLU A 210 28.21 3.99 -3.22
CA GLU A 210 28.96 4.87 -2.33
C GLU A 210 28.68 4.59 -0.84
N GLY A 211 27.77 3.67 -0.50
CA GLY A 211 27.37 3.35 0.87
C GLY A 211 26.55 4.44 1.55
N ARG A 212 25.84 5.27 0.76
CA ARG A 212 25.03 6.41 1.23
C ARG A 212 23.57 6.02 1.46
N LEU A 213 23.35 5.05 2.35
CA LEU A 213 22.02 4.50 2.65
C LEU A 213 21.03 5.58 3.12
N GLU A 214 21.48 6.51 3.97
CA GLU A 214 20.61 7.55 4.53
C GLU A 214 20.14 8.51 3.44
N ASP A 215 21.04 8.88 2.52
CA ASP A 215 20.68 9.75 1.39
C ASP A 215 19.63 9.08 0.49
N VAL A 216 19.73 7.75 0.30
CA VAL A 216 18.70 6.99 -0.42
C VAL A 216 17.37 7.02 0.33
N ALA A 217 17.39 6.88 1.66
CA ALA A 217 16.18 6.95 2.49
C ALA A 217 15.48 8.31 2.37
N GLN A 218 16.25 9.41 2.27
CA GLN A 218 15.69 10.77 2.11
C GLN A 218 15.00 10.97 0.76
N VAL A 219 15.61 10.50 -0.33
CA VAL A 219 15.04 10.66 -1.69
C VAL A 219 13.99 9.60 -2.03
N ALA A 220 13.69 8.67 -1.12
CA ALA A 220 12.80 7.54 -1.37
C ALA A 220 11.40 7.98 -1.86
N ARG A 221 10.85 9.08 -1.32
CA ARG A 221 9.54 9.62 -1.75
C ARG A 221 9.58 10.14 -3.19
N ASP A 222 10.64 10.84 -3.56
CA ASP A 222 10.82 11.32 -4.91
C ASP A 222 11.03 10.16 -5.87
N PHE A 223 11.87 9.19 -5.51
CA PHE A 223 12.06 7.98 -6.30
C PHE A 223 10.74 7.19 -6.50
N ALA A 224 9.95 7.03 -5.44
CA ALA A 224 8.62 6.40 -5.50
C ALA A 224 7.70 7.12 -6.48
N ARG A 225 7.60 8.46 -6.39
CA ARG A 225 6.76 9.27 -7.27
C ARG A 225 7.24 9.23 -8.72
N GLU A 226 8.54 9.35 -8.95
CA GLU A 226 9.09 9.55 -10.28
C GLU A 226 9.30 8.25 -11.07
N ALA A 227 9.59 7.14 -10.39
CA ALA A 227 9.95 5.85 -10.99
C ALA A 227 9.08 4.67 -10.54
N ASN A 228 7.94 4.94 -9.88
CA ASN A 228 6.99 3.92 -9.41
C ASN A 228 7.68 2.84 -8.56
N ALA A 229 8.44 3.26 -7.55
CA ALA A 229 9.24 2.35 -6.74
C ALA A 229 8.39 1.32 -5.98
N ASP A 230 8.95 0.13 -5.79
CA ASP A 230 8.26 -0.97 -5.12
C ASP A 230 7.82 -0.60 -3.70
N MET A 231 6.53 -0.74 -3.41
CA MET A 231 5.90 -0.35 -2.15
C MET A 231 6.30 1.04 -1.63
N ASN A 232 6.34 2.04 -2.53
CA ASN A 232 6.80 3.41 -2.25
C ASN A 232 8.23 3.49 -1.69
N PHE A 233 9.03 2.45 -1.94
CA PHE A 233 10.40 2.30 -1.46
C PHE A 233 10.56 2.31 0.08
N LYS A 234 9.47 2.04 0.82
CA LYS A 234 9.47 2.10 2.29
C LYS A 234 10.43 1.13 2.96
N ALA A 235 10.77 0.05 2.28
CA ALA A 235 11.71 -0.96 2.77
C ALA A 235 13.10 -0.36 3.05
N ILE A 236 13.45 0.74 2.38
CA ILE A 236 14.70 1.47 2.63
C ILE A 236 14.64 2.29 3.91
N TRP A 237 13.49 2.84 4.29
CA TRP A 237 13.33 3.50 5.61
C TRP A 237 13.50 2.50 6.75
N TRP A 238 12.94 1.29 6.61
CA TRP A 238 13.16 0.22 7.57
C TRP A 238 14.65 -0.14 7.65
N LEU A 239 15.30 -0.32 6.50
CA LEU A 239 16.72 -0.66 6.46
C LEU A 239 17.60 0.44 7.07
N GLY A 240 17.34 1.72 6.76
CA GLY A 240 18.01 2.88 7.32
C GLY A 240 17.96 2.88 8.85
N ALA A 241 16.75 2.73 9.42
CA ALA A 241 16.53 2.69 10.86
C ALA A 241 17.20 1.47 11.53
N VAL A 242 17.14 0.28 10.91
CA VAL A 242 17.85 -0.91 11.42
C VAL A 242 19.36 -0.68 11.46
N MET A 243 19.90 -0.06 10.41
CA MET A 243 21.34 0.13 10.22
C MET A 243 21.89 1.33 11.00
N GLY A 244 21.04 2.30 11.38
CA GLY A 244 21.38 3.39 12.30
C GLY A 244 21.36 4.80 11.71
N GLU A 245 20.72 5.00 10.56
CA GLU A 245 20.42 6.32 9.99
C GLU A 245 21.65 7.22 9.81
N HIS A 246 22.68 6.69 9.14
CA HIS A 246 23.93 7.39 8.85
C HIS A 246 24.61 6.79 7.62
N ASN A 247 25.59 7.44 6.98
CA ASN A 247 26.23 6.92 5.75
C ASN A 247 27.56 6.15 5.96
N LYS A 248 27.79 5.63 7.16
CA LYS A 248 29.00 4.85 7.53
C LYS A 248 29.00 3.40 7.02
N TYR A 249 28.81 3.21 5.72
CA TYR A 249 28.85 1.89 5.09
C TYR A 249 29.78 1.85 3.89
N ASP A 250 30.40 0.70 3.65
CA ASP A 250 30.95 0.37 2.35
C ASP A 250 29.84 -0.25 1.51
N GLY A 251 29.57 0.37 0.36
CA GLY A 251 28.54 -0.04 -0.58
C GLY A 251 29.09 -0.90 -1.71
N LYS A 252 28.31 -1.90 -2.13
CA LYS A 252 28.62 -2.68 -3.33
C LYS A 252 27.35 -3.06 -4.06
N VAL A 253 27.23 -2.62 -5.31
CA VAL A 253 26.21 -3.11 -6.24
C VAL A 253 26.76 -4.35 -6.94
N TRP A 254 26.21 -5.52 -6.63
CA TRP A 254 26.61 -6.78 -7.22
C TRP A 254 26.06 -6.95 -8.63
N ASP A 255 24.82 -6.53 -8.86
CA ASP A 255 24.14 -6.66 -10.14
C ASP A 255 22.96 -5.70 -10.24
N TYR A 256 22.56 -5.39 -11.47
CA TYR A 256 21.35 -4.62 -11.79
C TYR A 256 20.81 -5.05 -13.16
N GLN A 257 19.60 -5.61 -13.17
CA GLN A 257 18.98 -6.20 -14.36
C GLN A 257 17.47 -5.93 -14.41
N PRO A 258 16.87 -5.94 -15.60
CA PRO A 258 15.42 -5.98 -15.75
C PRO A 258 14.86 -7.34 -15.30
N VAL A 259 13.68 -7.31 -14.68
CA VAL A 259 12.82 -8.50 -14.54
C VAL A 259 11.39 -8.11 -14.84
N TRP A 260 10.93 -8.52 -16.03
CA TRP A 260 9.61 -8.22 -16.57
C TRP A 260 9.29 -6.73 -16.58
N GLY A 261 10.23 -5.91 -17.05
CA GLY A 261 10.09 -4.45 -17.04
C GLY A 261 10.61 -3.74 -15.80
N THR A 262 10.66 -4.42 -14.65
CA THR A 262 11.03 -3.80 -13.36
C THR A 262 12.54 -3.74 -13.15
N GLY A 263 13.00 -2.81 -12.32
CA GLY A 263 14.41 -2.64 -11.97
C GLY A 263 14.79 -3.47 -10.75
N ASN A 264 15.78 -4.35 -10.90
CA ASN A 264 16.15 -5.32 -9.87
C ASN A 264 17.64 -5.30 -9.62
N ALA A 265 18.04 -5.10 -8.37
CA ALA A 265 19.44 -5.00 -8.00
C ALA A 265 19.76 -5.81 -6.76
N ILE A 266 21.01 -6.28 -6.69
CA ILE A 266 21.57 -6.89 -5.50
C ILE A 266 22.60 -5.92 -4.95
N VAL A 267 22.33 -5.38 -3.77
CA VAL A 267 23.19 -4.40 -3.10
C VAL A 267 23.66 -4.98 -1.78
N GLU A 268 24.92 -4.74 -1.43
CA GLU A 268 25.52 -5.04 -0.14
C GLU A 268 25.92 -3.72 0.54
N LEU A 269 25.64 -3.64 1.85
CA LEU A 269 26.10 -2.58 2.73
C LEU A 269 26.82 -3.19 3.92
N THR A 270 28.10 -2.86 4.06
CA THR A 270 28.95 -3.33 5.17
C THR A 270 29.22 -2.16 6.13
N PRO A 271 28.88 -2.26 7.43
CA PRO A 271 29.24 -1.24 8.43
C PRO A 271 30.73 -0.90 8.42
N ASN A 272 31.05 0.39 8.32
CA ASN A 272 32.41 0.91 8.32
C ASN A 272 32.53 2.17 9.20
N ASP A 273 32.78 1.97 10.49
CA ASP A 273 32.91 3.05 11.48
C ASP A 273 34.08 4.01 11.22
N ARG A 274 35.03 3.63 10.36
CA ARG A 274 36.23 4.42 10.02
C ARG A 274 36.04 5.31 8.80
N LYS A 275 34.94 5.16 8.07
CA LYS A 275 34.64 5.97 6.89
C LYS A 275 34.51 7.43 7.30
N GLN A 276 35.31 8.29 6.69
CA GLN A 276 35.26 9.72 6.95
C GLN A 276 33.94 10.28 6.41
N MET A 277 33.18 10.93 7.28
CA MET A 277 31.85 11.45 6.95
C MET A 277 31.98 12.79 6.25
N ASP A 278 31.24 12.95 5.16
CA ASP A 278 30.99 14.24 4.53
C ASP A 278 29.80 14.88 5.25
N TRP A 279 30.08 15.79 6.20
CA TRP A 279 29.05 16.40 7.04
C TRP A 279 28.01 17.21 6.26
N GLU A 280 28.30 17.62 5.02
CA GLU A 280 27.33 18.28 4.14
C GLU A 280 26.27 17.31 3.59
N LYS A 281 26.52 15.99 3.68
CA LYS A 281 25.63 14.92 3.22
C LYS A 281 25.01 14.12 4.38
N GLU A 282 25.21 14.56 5.62
CA GLU A 282 24.59 13.91 6.77
C GLU A 282 23.32 14.65 7.17
N PHE A 283 22.24 13.89 7.30
CA PHE A 283 20.93 14.40 7.69
C PHE A 283 20.72 14.10 9.18
N ASP A 284 20.53 15.14 9.98
CA ASP A 284 20.10 14.99 11.38
C ASP A 284 18.57 14.87 11.40
N GLU A 285 18.06 13.64 11.40
CA GLU A 285 16.62 13.36 11.51
C GLU A 285 16.04 13.61 12.92
N GLY A 286 16.83 14.14 13.85
CA GLY A 286 16.43 14.35 15.23
C GLY A 286 16.35 13.06 16.05
N PRO A 287 15.93 13.13 17.32
CA PRO A 287 15.87 11.96 18.18
C PRO A 287 14.84 10.94 17.68
N VAL A 288 15.03 9.67 18.07
CA VAL A 288 14.03 8.61 17.94
C VAL A 288 12.66 9.18 18.34
N PRO A 289 11.61 9.05 17.51
CA PRO A 289 10.32 9.66 17.82
C PRO A 289 9.86 9.25 19.24
N GLU A 290 9.50 10.23 20.09
CA GLU A 290 8.81 9.93 21.35
C GLU A 290 7.42 9.44 21.01
N PHE A 291 7.21 8.14 21.13
CA PHE A 291 5.93 7.51 20.81
C PHE A 291 4.94 7.80 21.94
N ALA A 292 3.86 8.52 21.63
CA ALA A 292 2.76 8.73 22.57
C ALA A 292 2.23 7.39 23.06
N ALA A 293 1.80 7.31 24.33
CA ALA A 293 1.30 6.10 24.98
C ALA A 293 -0.04 5.55 24.39
N GLY A 294 -0.39 5.91 23.15
CA GLY A 294 -1.60 5.49 22.45
C GLY A 294 -1.34 5.31 20.96
N GLY A 295 -0.79 4.14 20.58
CA GLY A 295 -0.91 3.57 19.24
C GLY A 295 -0.26 4.32 18.07
N THR A 296 0.15 3.60 17.03
CA THR A 296 0.66 4.18 15.76
C THR A 296 -0.43 4.77 14.84
N GLY A 297 -1.53 5.27 15.42
CA GLY A 297 -2.57 5.95 14.64
C GLY A 297 -3.66 5.06 14.05
N LEU A 298 -3.71 3.76 14.37
CA LEU A 298 -4.95 3.00 14.21
C LEU A 298 -6.03 3.45 15.21
N GLU A 299 -5.64 4.01 16.36
CA GLU A 299 -6.57 4.61 17.31
C GLU A 299 -6.96 6.06 16.94
N SER A 300 -6.12 6.80 16.22
CA SER A 300 -6.46 8.17 15.76
C SER A 300 -7.39 8.20 14.54
N HIS A 301 -7.78 7.03 14.02
CA HIS A 301 -8.86 6.86 13.04
C HIS A 301 -10.09 6.16 13.62
N ASN A 302 -10.12 5.89 14.93
CA ASN A 302 -11.38 5.57 15.61
C ASN A 302 -12.17 6.87 15.81
N VAL A 303 -13.03 7.20 14.86
CA VAL A 303 -14.04 8.27 14.97
C VAL A 303 -15.13 7.94 16.02
N LEU A 304 -14.95 6.89 16.81
CA LEU A 304 -15.95 6.35 17.75
C LEU A 304 -15.47 6.31 19.21
N ALA A 305 -14.31 6.89 19.53
CA ALA A 305 -13.78 6.84 20.89
C ALA A 305 -14.43 7.87 21.84
N GLU A 306 -15.77 7.97 21.86
CA GLU A 306 -16.58 8.44 23.01
C GLU A 306 -17.98 7.79 22.93
N GLY A 307 -18.05 6.48 23.16
CA GLY A 307 -19.32 5.76 23.41
C GLY A 307 -19.32 5.25 24.85
N PRO A 308 -20.46 5.26 25.56
CA PRO A 308 -20.48 4.95 26.98
C PRO A 308 -20.06 3.50 27.25
N ASP A 309 -19.33 3.33 28.36
CA ASP A 309 -18.81 2.08 28.88
C ASP A 309 -19.93 1.03 29.03
N VAL A 310 -19.88 -0.03 28.21
CA VAL A 310 -20.80 -1.17 28.34
C VAL A 310 -20.02 -2.34 28.92
N HIS A 311 -19.96 -2.38 30.25
CA HIS A 311 -19.75 -3.63 30.97
C HIS A 311 -20.81 -4.65 30.55
N ARG A 312 -20.47 -5.53 29.61
CA ARG A 312 -21.24 -6.75 29.35
C ARG A 312 -20.44 -7.92 29.91
N GLN A 313 -20.79 -8.35 31.11
CA GLN A 313 -20.35 -9.62 31.66
C GLN A 313 -20.74 -10.74 30.68
N SER A 314 -19.76 -11.48 30.18
CA SER A 314 -20.01 -12.69 29.43
C SER A 314 -20.31 -13.82 30.42
N GLU A 315 -21.59 -14.15 30.59
CA GLU A 315 -21.96 -15.45 31.15
C GLU A 315 -21.90 -16.49 30.03
N LEU A 316 -20.71 -17.06 29.83
CA LEU A 316 -20.59 -18.39 29.26
C LEU A 316 -20.98 -19.38 30.36
N SER A 317 -22.20 -19.91 30.30
CA SER A 317 -22.53 -21.16 30.95
C SER A 317 -22.73 -22.26 29.91
N SER A 318 -22.10 -23.37 30.23
CA SER A 318 -21.98 -24.60 29.46
C SER A 318 -23.24 -25.45 29.49
N GLN A 319 -23.30 -26.35 28.51
CA GLN A 319 -23.95 -27.67 28.50
C GLN A 319 -25.37 -27.81 27.93
N ASP A 320 -25.40 -28.68 26.92
CA ASP A 320 -26.36 -29.75 26.65
C ASP A 320 -27.81 -29.38 26.28
N ASP A 321 -28.11 -29.46 24.98
CA ASP A 321 -29.16 -30.39 24.53
C ASP A 321 -29.05 -30.72 23.04
N TYR A 322 -28.70 -31.97 22.74
CA TYR A 322 -28.94 -32.60 21.44
C TYR A 322 -30.39 -33.08 21.42
N GLY A 323 -31.27 -32.39 20.71
CA GLY A 323 -32.60 -32.93 20.40
C GLY A 323 -33.63 -31.91 19.95
N GLY A 324 -33.86 -31.80 18.64
CA GLY A 324 -35.07 -31.12 18.15
C GLY A 324 -34.98 -30.57 16.73
N ALA A 325 -35.47 -31.38 15.78
CA ALA A 325 -36.03 -31.02 14.46
C ALA A 325 -35.37 -29.87 13.65
N ALA A 326 -34.78 -30.25 12.52
CA ALA A 326 -34.48 -29.34 11.43
C ALA A 326 -35.75 -28.61 10.93
N PRO A 327 -35.73 -27.29 10.72
CA PRO A 327 -36.67 -26.67 9.80
C PRO A 327 -36.10 -26.78 8.38
N ALA A 328 -36.88 -27.44 7.53
CA ALA A 328 -36.66 -27.49 6.11
C ALA A 328 -37.04 -26.17 5.43
N SER A 329 -36.38 -25.95 4.29
CA SER A 329 -36.83 -25.23 3.09
C SER A 329 -36.62 -23.70 3.00
N SER A 330 -35.62 -23.40 2.16
CA SER A 330 -35.68 -22.48 1.02
C SER A 330 -36.15 -21.04 1.25
N GLN A 331 -35.17 -20.13 1.39
CA GLN A 331 -35.22 -18.89 0.64
C GLN A 331 -34.23 -19.00 -0.52
N THR A 332 -34.79 -19.14 -1.72
CA THR A 332 -34.10 -18.87 -2.98
C THR A 332 -33.38 -17.54 -2.87
N ALA A 333 -32.05 -17.54 -2.97
CA ALA A 333 -31.31 -16.34 -3.31
C ALA A 333 -31.90 -15.81 -4.62
N ALA A 334 -32.56 -14.66 -4.58
CA ALA A 334 -33.05 -14.01 -5.79
C ALA A 334 -31.86 -13.86 -6.74
N ALA A 335 -32.00 -14.35 -7.98
CA ALA A 335 -30.97 -14.20 -8.98
C ALA A 335 -30.60 -12.71 -9.08
N ALA A 336 -29.34 -12.38 -8.83
CA ALA A 336 -28.86 -11.01 -8.89
C ALA A 336 -29.20 -10.43 -10.27
N GLN A 337 -30.01 -9.37 -10.29
CA GLN A 337 -30.36 -8.66 -11.53
C GLN A 337 -29.07 -8.20 -12.22
N PRO A 338 -28.92 -8.41 -13.54
CA PRO A 338 -27.74 -7.95 -14.26
C PRO A 338 -27.61 -6.43 -14.13
N PRO A 339 -26.38 -5.89 -14.10
CA PRO A 339 -26.18 -4.47 -13.93
C PRO A 339 -26.84 -3.68 -15.06
N GLN A 340 -27.63 -2.67 -14.70
CA GLN A 340 -28.39 -1.83 -15.64
C GLN A 340 -27.72 -0.46 -15.80
N ILE A 341 -27.59 0.00 -17.04
CA ILE A 341 -27.10 1.35 -17.35
C ILE A 341 -28.29 2.31 -17.41
N ILE A 342 -28.20 3.43 -16.71
CA ILE A 342 -29.21 4.49 -16.71
C ILE A 342 -28.65 5.70 -17.45
N ARG A 343 -29.36 6.14 -18.48
CA ARG A 343 -29.08 7.36 -19.24
C ARG A 343 -30.31 8.24 -19.21
N SER A 344 -30.18 9.39 -18.59
CA SER A 344 -31.26 10.34 -18.45
C SER A 344 -31.33 11.27 -19.65
N GLU A 345 -32.54 11.43 -20.20
CA GLU A 345 -32.81 12.48 -21.19
C GLU A 345 -33.16 13.82 -20.54
N ARG A 346 -33.55 13.79 -19.25
CA ARG A 346 -33.91 14.98 -18.46
C ARG A 346 -32.74 15.59 -17.69
N ALA A 347 -31.59 14.92 -17.64
CA ALA A 347 -30.36 15.44 -17.03
C ALA A 347 -29.33 15.89 -18.09
N PRO A 348 -28.33 16.70 -17.71
CA PRO A 348 -27.30 17.17 -18.65
C PRO A 348 -26.51 16.00 -19.24
N LYS A 349 -26.15 16.09 -20.51
CA LYS A 349 -25.35 15.03 -21.15
C LYS A 349 -23.97 14.92 -20.48
N PRO A 350 -23.49 13.69 -20.20
CA PRO A 350 -22.12 13.46 -19.73
C PRO A 350 -21.07 14.16 -20.61
N VAL A 351 -19.98 14.66 -20.02
CA VAL A 351 -18.87 15.29 -20.77
C VAL A 351 -17.86 14.27 -21.31
N GLY A 352 -18.01 12.98 -20.96
CA GLY A 352 -17.16 11.89 -21.41
C GLY A 352 -17.92 10.58 -21.62
N PRO A 353 -17.21 9.47 -21.91
CA PRO A 353 -17.81 8.19 -22.30
C PRO A 353 -18.32 7.38 -21.10
N TYR A 354 -19.24 7.95 -20.31
CA TYR A 354 -19.82 7.34 -19.11
C TYR A 354 -21.33 7.60 -19.01
N PRO A 355 -22.11 6.73 -18.34
CA PRO A 355 -23.54 6.94 -18.15
C PRO A 355 -23.83 7.93 -17.00
N HIS A 356 -25.10 8.35 -16.84
CA HIS A 356 -25.52 9.10 -15.65
C HIS A 356 -25.45 8.27 -14.38
N ALA A 357 -25.93 7.03 -14.45
CA ALA A 357 -25.86 6.09 -13.34
C ALA A 357 -25.76 4.63 -13.81
N ARG A 358 -25.31 3.76 -12.90
CA ARG A 358 -25.33 2.31 -13.06
C ARG A 358 -25.99 1.67 -11.84
N ARG A 359 -26.96 0.79 -12.09
CA ARG A 359 -27.59 -0.05 -11.05
C ARG A 359 -26.82 -1.36 -10.92
N VAL A 360 -26.50 -1.75 -9.68
CA VAL A 360 -25.90 -3.04 -9.34
C VAL A 360 -26.61 -3.57 -8.09
N GLY A 361 -27.43 -4.61 -8.25
CA GLY A 361 -28.30 -5.08 -7.19
C GLY A 361 -29.25 -3.98 -6.71
N ASP A 362 -29.21 -3.70 -5.40
CA ASP A 362 -30.03 -2.70 -4.73
C ASP A 362 -29.36 -1.32 -4.61
N PHE A 363 -28.26 -1.09 -5.33
CA PHE A 363 -27.52 0.17 -5.31
C PHE A 363 -27.49 0.86 -6.67
N LEU A 364 -27.49 2.19 -6.63
CA LEU A 364 -27.28 3.10 -7.74
C LEU A 364 -25.98 3.87 -7.52
N PHE A 365 -25.11 3.81 -8.52
CA PHE A 365 -23.85 4.57 -8.56
C PHE A 365 -23.98 5.64 -9.63
N LEU A 366 -24.05 6.91 -9.22
CA LEU A 366 -24.07 8.06 -10.13
C LEU A 366 -22.64 8.48 -10.49
N SER A 367 -22.45 8.93 -11.73
CA SER A 367 -21.23 9.64 -12.13
C SER A 367 -21.15 11.03 -11.48
N GLY A 368 -20.07 11.78 -11.72
CA GLY A 368 -19.99 13.19 -11.31
C GLY A 368 -21.10 14.02 -11.95
N ILE A 369 -21.95 14.63 -11.12
CA ILE A 369 -23.08 15.45 -11.52
C ILE A 369 -22.80 16.92 -11.20
N GLY A 370 -22.64 17.71 -12.26
CA GLY A 370 -22.46 19.16 -12.17
C GLY A 370 -23.76 19.96 -12.38
N PRO A 371 -23.68 21.30 -12.33
CA PRO A 371 -24.84 22.20 -12.30
C PRO A 371 -25.43 22.53 -13.67
N ARG A 372 -24.89 21.94 -14.76
CA ARG A 372 -25.32 22.29 -16.13
C ARG A 372 -26.82 22.14 -16.30
N THR A 373 -27.42 22.98 -17.14
CA THR A 373 -28.83 22.90 -17.51
C THR A 373 -29.01 21.80 -18.58
N PRO A 374 -29.97 20.87 -18.39
CA PRO A 374 -30.31 19.88 -19.41
C PRO A 374 -30.66 20.51 -20.76
N GLY A 375 -30.24 19.89 -21.86
CA GLY A 375 -30.52 20.36 -23.22
C GLY A 375 -29.60 21.50 -23.71
N THR A 376 -29.37 22.55 -22.90
CA THR A 376 -28.57 23.72 -23.30
C THR A 376 -27.10 23.65 -22.90
N ASN A 377 -26.78 22.89 -21.84
CA ASN A 377 -25.47 22.87 -21.16
C ASN A 377 -25.04 24.22 -20.57
N GLU A 378 -25.95 25.18 -20.43
CA GLU A 378 -25.69 26.42 -19.70
C GLU A 378 -25.30 26.12 -18.25
N ILE A 379 -24.43 26.92 -17.65
CA ILE A 379 -24.02 26.76 -16.25
C ILE A 379 -24.68 27.89 -15.47
N PRO A 380 -25.76 27.59 -14.70
CA PRO A 380 -26.44 28.61 -13.91
C PRO A 380 -25.49 29.12 -12.82
N GLY A 381 -25.56 30.41 -12.50
CA GLY A 381 -24.66 31.03 -11.53
C GLY A 381 -23.22 31.20 -12.02
N LEU A 382 -22.93 31.08 -13.32
CA LEU A 382 -21.62 31.42 -13.87
C LEU A 382 -21.56 32.90 -14.28
N LEU A 383 -20.64 33.67 -13.70
CA LEU A 383 -20.48 35.09 -13.99
C LEU A 383 -19.43 35.29 -15.09
N ARG A 384 -19.78 36.06 -16.12
CA ARG A 384 -18.90 36.40 -17.22
C ARG A 384 -18.77 37.92 -17.41
N ASP A 385 -17.60 38.38 -17.82
CA ASP A 385 -17.41 39.76 -18.23
C ASP A 385 -18.01 40.05 -19.62
N GLY A 386 -17.94 41.31 -20.07
CA GLY A 386 -18.41 41.70 -21.41
C GLY A 386 -17.64 41.08 -22.58
N ALA A 387 -16.49 40.43 -22.33
CA ALA A 387 -15.70 39.69 -23.31
C ALA A 387 -15.99 38.18 -23.28
N GLY A 388 -16.84 37.71 -22.36
CA GLY A 388 -17.21 36.31 -22.20
C GLY A 388 -16.28 35.49 -21.30
N SER A 389 -15.28 36.09 -20.66
CA SER A 389 -14.37 35.42 -19.71
C SER A 389 -15.09 35.13 -18.40
N VAL A 390 -14.81 33.98 -17.76
CA VAL A 390 -15.36 33.65 -16.45
C VAL A 390 -14.67 34.49 -15.38
N ILE A 391 -15.46 35.24 -14.60
CA ILE A 391 -14.96 36.15 -13.57
C ILE A 391 -15.45 35.79 -12.15
N GLY A 392 -16.28 34.76 -12.04
CA GLY A 392 -16.75 34.25 -10.76
C GLY A 392 -17.95 33.31 -10.92
N HIS A 393 -18.49 32.90 -9.78
CA HIS A 393 -19.66 32.03 -9.71
C HIS A 393 -20.53 32.34 -8.49
N ASP A 394 -21.77 31.87 -8.55
CA ASP A 394 -22.72 31.82 -7.44
C ASP A 394 -22.85 30.35 -7.01
N ILE A 395 -22.25 30.03 -5.86
CA ILE A 395 -22.23 28.66 -5.34
C ILE A 395 -23.63 28.18 -4.95
N ASP A 396 -24.53 29.04 -4.49
CA ASP A 396 -25.86 28.63 -4.07
C ASP A 396 -26.66 28.12 -5.26
N VAL A 397 -26.59 28.88 -6.36
CA VAL A 397 -27.26 28.54 -7.62
C VAL A 397 -26.70 27.25 -8.21
N GLN A 398 -25.38 27.10 -8.25
CA GLN A 398 -24.76 25.87 -8.77
C GLN A 398 -25.05 24.66 -7.89
N THR A 399 -25.01 24.82 -6.56
CA THR A 399 -25.29 23.72 -5.62
C THR A 399 -26.72 23.21 -5.79
N ARG A 400 -27.73 24.09 -5.89
CA ARG A 400 -29.12 23.67 -6.17
C ARG A 400 -29.21 22.93 -7.49
N ALA A 401 -28.59 23.47 -8.55
CA ALA A 401 -28.64 22.84 -9.86
C ALA A 401 -28.02 21.43 -9.87
N CYS A 402 -26.89 21.23 -9.17
CA CYS A 402 -26.31 19.90 -8.97
C CYS A 402 -27.29 18.93 -8.30
N ILE A 403 -27.91 19.35 -7.18
CA ILE A 403 -28.80 18.48 -6.41
C ILE A 403 -30.09 18.17 -7.18
N GLU A 404 -30.66 19.11 -7.92
CA GLU A 404 -31.82 18.87 -8.79
C GLU A 404 -31.49 17.91 -9.95
N ASN A 405 -30.27 18.00 -10.51
CA ASN A 405 -29.81 17.05 -11.52
C ASN A 405 -29.66 15.64 -10.93
N VAL A 406 -29.08 15.51 -9.72
CA VAL A 406 -29.00 14.23 -8.98
C VAL A 406 -30.39 13.65 -8.76
N LYS A 407 -31.32 14.47 -8.25
CA LYS A 407 -32.71 14.08 -8.02
C LYS A 407 -33.37 13.55 -9.28
N THR A 408 -33.24 14.26 -10.39
CA THR A 408 -33.80 13.86 -11.69
C THR A 408 -33.30 12.48 -12.13
N ILE A 409 -31.99 12.22 -11.99
CA ILE A 409 -31.39 10.94 -12.35
C ILE A 409 -31.88 9.82 -11.44
N LEU A 410 -31.98 10.07 -10.13
CA LEU A 410 -32.48 9.09 -9.16
C LEU A 410 -33.94 8.74 -9.43
N GLU A 411 -34.80 9.73 -9.73
CA GLU A 411 -36.21 9.49 -10.03
C GLU A 411 -36.39 8.63 -11.29
N GLU A 412 -35.60 8.86 -12.36
CA GLU A 412 -35.64 8.00 -13.55
C GLU A 412 -35.09 6.60 -13.31
N ALA A 413 -34.24 6.44 -12.30
CA ALA A 413 -33.73 5.15 -11.86
C ALA A 413 -34.68 4.39 -10.92
N GLY A 414 -35.84 4.98 -10.56
CA GLY A 414 -36.78 4.41 -9.59
C GLY A 414 -36.42 4.66 -8.12
N SER A 415 -35.53 5.60 -7.85
CA SER A 415 -35.06 6.00 -6.53
C SER A 415 -35.47 7.45 -6.20
N SER A 416 -34.91 8.04 -5.14
CA SER A 416 -35.16 9.41 -4.70
C SER A 416 -34.01 9.93 -3.85
N LEU A 417 -33.96 11.25 -3.62
CA LEU A 417 -32.96 11.85 -2.72
C LEU A 417 -32.98 11.21 -1.32
N ALA A 418 -34.15 10.81 -0.81
CA ALA A 418 -34.30 10.19 0.50
C ALA A 418 -33.59 8.83 0.64
N LYS A 419 -33.19 8.21 -0.49
CA LYS A 419 -32.44 6.96 -0.54
C LYS A 419 -30.94 7.18 -0.78
N VAL A 420 -30.46 8.41 -0.78
CA VAL A 420 -29.03 8.71 -0.93
C VAL A 420 -28.29 8.27 0.33
N LEU A 421 -27.19 7.52 0.14
CA LEU A 421 -26.40 6.90 1.20
C LEU A 421 -25.06 7.62 1.41
N ASP A 422 -24.41 7.98 0.30
CA ASP A 422 -23.11 8.66 0.29
C ASP A 422 -23.07 9.77 -0.76
N VAL A 423 -22.44 10.88 -0.40
CA VAL A 423 -22.18 12.03 -1.28
C VAL A 423 -20.72 12.46 -1.16
N THR A 424 -19.96 12.31 -2.25
CA THR A 424 -18.66 12.97 -2.39
C THR A 424 -18.85 14.29 -3.13
N VAL A 425 -18.46 15.39 -2.49
CA VAL A 425 -18.57 16.77 -3.00
C VAL A 425 -17.20 17.26 -3.42
N TYR A 426 -17.10 17.84 -4.61
CA TYR A 426 -15.90 18.54 -5.08
C TYR A 426 -16.20 20.04 -5.17
N LEU A 427 -15.37 20.86 -4.54
CA LEU A 427 -15.46 22.33 -4.59
C LEU A 427 -14.17 22.92 -5.15
N THR A 428 -14.27 23.90 -6.06
CA THR A 428 -13.08 24.56 -6.62
C THR A 428 -12.55 25.69 -5.74
N ASP A 429 -13.39 26.28 -4.88
CA ASP A 429 -12.98 27.28 -3.87
C ASP A 429 -13.48 26.87 -2.48
N MET A 430 -12.71 26.01 -1.81
CA MET A 430 -13.08 25.53 -0.47
C MET A 430 -13.19 26.68 0.55
N GLN A 431 -12.31 27.68 0.46
CA GLN A 431 -12.25 28.76 1.44
C GLN A 431 -13.43 29.73 1.31
N GLY A 432 -13.81 30.07 0.08
CA GLY A 432 -14.91 31.00 -0.20
C GLY A 432 -16.30 30.38 -0.13
N ASP A 433 -16.45 29.13 -0.57
CA ASP A 433 -17.77 28.56 -0.85
C ASP A 433 -18.31 27.64 0.24
N PHE A 434 -17.46 27.07 1.10
CA PHE A 434 -17.86 25.97 1.98
C PHE A 434 -19.04 26.30 2.90
N ALA A 435 -19.08 27.50 3.47
CA ALA A 435 -20.18 27.91 4.35
C ALA A 435 -21.52 27.99 3.59
N ARG A 436 -21.54 28.69 2.45
CA ARG A 436 -22.71 28.86 1.59
C ARG A 436 -23.21 27.55 0.99
N PHE A 437 -22.28 26.73 0.50
CA PHE A 437 -22.58 25.37 0.03
C PHE A 437 -23.31 24.56 1.13
N ASN A 438 -22.83 24.60 2.37
CA ASN A 438 -23.43 23.84 3.47
C ASN A 438 -24.87 24.30 3.79
N GLU A 439 -25.17 25.60 3.67
CA GLU A 439 -26.53 26.11 3.86
C GLU A 439 -27.49 25.48 2.84
N VAL A 440 -27.17 25.55 1.55
CA VAL A 440 -27.99 24.95 0.49
C VAL A 440 -28.05 23.42 0.61
N TYR A 441 -26.92 22.77 0.90
CA TYR A 441 -26.87 21.32 1.10
C TYR A 441 -27.83 20.86 2.21
N ALA A 442 -27.88 21.60 3.33
CA ALA A 442 -28.73 21.27 4.48
C ALA A 442 -30.23 21.36 4.14
N GLU A 443 -30.64 22.23 3.22
CA GLU A 443 -32.04 22.32 2.77
C GLU A 443 -32.55 21.03 2.11
N TYR A 444 -31.66 20.30 1.43
CA TYR A 444 -32.01 19.05 0.74
C TYR A 444 -31.71 17.81 1.58
N PHE A 445 -30.53 17.78 2.20
CA PHE A 445 -30.00 16.58 2.84
C PHE A 445 -30.01 16.64 4.37
N GLY A 446 -30.45 17.73 4.99
CA GLY A 446 -30.40 17.91 6.45
C GLY A 446 -31.19 16.84 7.23
N THR A 447 -32.31 16.37 6.68
CA THR A 447 -33.09 15.27 7.26
C THR A 447 -32.69 13.89 6.74
N ILE A 448 -32.16 13.83 5.52
CA ILE A 448 -31.74 12.59 4.85
C ILE A 448 -30.43 12.07 5.46
N GLN A 449 -29.54 13.00 5.84
CA GLN A 449 -28.24 12.75 6.46
C GLN A 449 -27.42 11.64 5.79
N PRO A 450 -27.17 11.72 4.47
CA PRO A 450 -26.24 10.79 3.84
C PRO A 450 -24.83 11.02 4.40
N THR A 451 -24.03 9.96 4.40
CA THR A 451 -22.58 10.10 4.64
C THR A 451 -21.99 11.05 3.59
N ARG A 452 -21.05 11.91 3.99
CA ARG A 452 -20.55 12.96 3.11
C ARG A 452 -19.06 13.19 3.28
N THR A 453 -18.36 13.31 2.16
CA THR A 453 -16.99 13.84 2.09
C THR A 453 -16.97 15.08 1.20
N THR A 454 -16.26 16.13 1.60
CA THR A 454 -16.08 17.34 0.77
C THR A 454 -14.60 17.58 0.54
N VAL A 455 -14.19 17.67 -0.72
CA VAL A 455 -12.80 17.79 -1.15
C VAL A 455 -12.61 19.07 -1.96
N GLY A 456 -11.54 19.81 -1.67
CA GLY A 456 -11.12 20.95 -2.49
C GLY A 456 -10.33 20.46 -3.71
N VAL A 457 -10.64 20.98 -4.90
CA VAL A 457 -9.97 20.61 -6.16
C VAL A 457 -9.55 21.85 -6.94
N ASP A 458 -8.46 21.76 -7.69
CA ASP A 458 -7.95 22.92 -8.44
C ASP A 458 -8.87 23.30 -9.62
N SER A 459 -9.53 22.33 -10.25
CA SER A 459 -10.43 22.55 -11.39
C SER A 459 -11.35 21.37 -11.66
N LEU A 460 -12.42 21.62 -12.42
CA LEU A 460 -13.37 20.63 -12.94
C LEU A 460 -13.41 20.68 -14.49
N PRO A 461 -13.91 19.65 -15.20
CA PRO A 461 -13.86 19.56 -16.67
C PRO A 461 -14.59 20.68 -17.44
N THR A 462 -15.42 21.45 -16.75
CA THR A 462 -16.12 22.64 -17.25
C THR A 462 -15.97 23.73 -16.19
N PRO A 463 -16.25 25.02 -16.48
CA PRO A 463 -16.09 26.10 -15.50
C PRO A 463 -17.25 26.09 -14.47
N ILE A 464 -17.40 24.97 -13.77
CA ILE A 464 -18.34 24.74 -12.67
C ILE A 464 -17.55 24.78 -11.36
N ALA A 465 -18.17 25.23 -10.29
CA ALA A 465 -17.55 25.37 -8.98
C ALA A 465 -17.82 24.19 -8.04
N VAL A 466 -18.85 23.38 -8.35
CA VAL A 466 -19.27 22.24 -7.55
C VAL A 466 -19.67 21.05 -8.41
N GLU A 467 -19.28 19.85 -8.00
CA GLU A 467 -19.72 18.57 -8.57
C GLU A 467 -20.05 17.58 -7.45
N LEU A 468 -21.10 16.78 -7.63
CA LEU A 468 -21.53 15.75 -6.69
C LEU A 468 -21.40 14.35 -7.29
N LYS A 469 -20.78 13.43 -6.56
CA LYS A 469 -20.80 11.99 -6.84
C LYS A 469 -21.63 11.29 -5.76
N VAL A 470 -22.60 10.48 -6.18
CA VAL A 470 -23.66 9.99 -5.30
C VAL A 470 -23.82 8.47 -5.39
N ILE A 471 -23.99 7.84 -4.22
CA ILE A 471 -24.45 6.45 -4.10
C ILE A 471 -25.80 6.45 -3.40
N ALA A 472 -26.78 5.72 -3.95
CA ALA A 472 -28.13 5.62 -3.40
C ALA A 472 -28.64 4.17 -3.42
N ALA A 473 -29.63 3.86 -2.58
CA ALA A 473 -30.40 2.64 -2.70
C ALA A 473 -31.38 2.74 -3.89
N ALA A 474 -31.62 1.62 -4.59
CA ALA A 474 -32.33 1.56 -5.88
C ALA A 474 -33.85 1.35 -5.79
#